data_AF-A0A1S2VLW1-F1
#
_entry.id   AF-A0A1S2VLW1-F1
#
_cell.length_a   1.000
_cell.length_b   1.000
_cell.length_c   1.000
_cell.angle_alpha   90.00
_cell.angle_beta   90.00
_cell.angle_gamma   90.00
#
_symmetry.space_group_name_H-M   'P 1'
#
loop_
_entity.id
_entity.type
_entity.pdbx_description
1 polymer ?
#
loop_
_entity_poly.entity_id
_entity_poly.type
_entity_poly.pdbx_seq_one_letter_code
_entity_poly.pdbx_strand_id
1 'polypeptide(L)'
;MNYYARTIPTENDWKELFSIVEQGDLNTFKARKSVFTEKIHLGRACKGWRFLFNHNNWEYYHSADDFWAWLQSKRIVDEHERSVDYVEFLKIVLATKDGKNAWHYKQKYPQLYIYKDDAFFFEDVVFF
;
A
#
# COMPACT_ATOMS: atom_id res chain seq x y z
N MET A 1 -1.69 -13.24 2.26
CA MET A 1 -2.43 -12.11 2.83
C MET A 1 -1.99 -10.85 2.11
N ASN A 2 -2.89 -10.24 1.34
CA ASN A 2 -2.65 -8.92 0.75
C ASN A 2 -3.05 -7.81 1.72
N TYR A 3 -2.38 -6.65 1.62
CA TYR A 3 -2.64 -5.48 2.45
C TYR A 3 -2.84 -4.26 1.58
N TYR A 4 -3.68 -3.34 2.03
CA TYR A 4 -4.11 -2.18 1.27
C TYR A 4 -4.17 -0.93 2.15
N ALA A 5 -3.88 0.21 1.56
CA ALA A 5 -4.12 1.52 2.15
C ALA A 5 -5.43 2.10 1.60
N ARG A 6 -6.18 2.75 2.49
CA ARG A 6 -7.35 3.55 2.17
C ARG A 6 -7.15 4.96 2.71
N THR A 7 -7.56 5.96 1.94
CA THR A 7 -7.59 7.36 2.39
C THR A 7 -8.75 7.53 3.38
N ILE A 8 -8.49 8.19 4.51
CA ILE A 8 -9.52 8.57 5.47
C ILE A 8 -9.94 10.00 5.14
N PRO A 9 -11.21 10.26 4.78
CA PRO A 9 -11.68 11.62 4.55
C PRO A 9 -11.64 12.43 5.84
N THR A 10 -11.15 13.66 5.76
CA THR A 10 -11.21 14.64 6.83
C THR A 10 -12.60 15.27 6.94
N GLU A 11 -12.85 16.03 8.01
CA GLU A 11 -14.11 16.79 8.13
C GLU A 11 -14.31 17.79 6.98
N ASN A 12 -13.22 18.41 6.51
CA ASN A 12 -13.28 19.33 5.37
C ASN A 12 -13.59 18.60 4.06
N ASP A 13 -13.05 17.39 3.86
CA ASP A 13 -13.39 16.55 2.70
C ASP A 13 -14.88 16.20 2.70
N TRP A 14 -15.47 15.93 3.87
CA TRP A 14 -16.91 15.70 4.00
C TRP A 14 -17.72 16.94 3.67
N LYS A 15 -17.33 18.12 4.18
CA LYS A 15 -17.99 19.39 3.86
C LYS A 15 -17.94 19.70 2.37
N GLU A 16 -16.80 19.45 1.72
CA GLU A 16 -16.64 19.58 0.27
C GLU A 16 -17.57 18.63 -0.48
N LEU A 17 -17.61 17.35 -0.09
CA LEU A 17 -18.50 16.37 -0.72
C LEU A 17 -19.98 16.76 -0.59
N PHE A 18 -20.41 17.24 0.57
CA PHE A 18 -21.81 17.67 0.76
C PHE A 18 -22.16 18.89 -0.09
N SER A 19 -21.28 19.89 -0.19
CA SER A 19 -21.54 21.07 -1.02
C SER A 19 -21.65 20.73 -2.51
N ILE A 20 -20.85 19.78 -3.01
CA ILE A 20 -20.95 19.28 -4.39
C ILE A 20 -22.31 18.62 -4.64
N VAL A 21 -22.80 17.83 -3.68
CA VAL A 21 -24.11 17.18 -3.76
C VAL A 21 -25.24 18.21 -3.76
N GLU A 22 -25.16 19.22 -2.91
CA GLU A 22 -26.14 20.33 -2.85
C GLU A 22 -26.20 21.13 -4.15
N GLN A 23 -25.06 21.30 -4.83
CA GLN A 23 -24.97 21.96 -6.14
C GLN A 23 -25.46 21.07 -7.30
N GLY A 24 -25.73 19.79 -7.05
CA GLY A 24 -26.20 18.84 -8.06
C GLY A 24 -25.13 18.37 -9.05
N ASP A 25 -23.85 18.61 -8.78
CA ASP A 25 -22.75 18.19 -9.66
C ASP A 25 -22.34 16.72 -9.37
N LEU A 26 -23.12 15.80 -9.94
CA LEU A 26 -22.92 14.37 -9.77
C LEU A 26 -21.60 13.85 -10.38
N ASN A 27 -21.03 14.55 -11.38
CA ASN A 27 -19.79 14.12 -12.01
C ASN A 27 -18.61 14.42 -11.10
N THR A 28 -18.54 15.64 -10.57
CA THR A 28 -17.52 16.02 -9.60
C THR A 28 -17.65 15.20 -8.32
N PHE A 29 -18.88 14.93 -7.86
CA PHE A 29 -19.09 14.05 -6.70
C PHE A 29 -18.51 12.65 -6.92
N LYS A 30 -18.77 12.03 -8.08
CA LYS A 30 -18.24 10.69 -8.39
C LYS A 30 -16.71 10.68 -8.41
N ALA A 31 -16.10 11.67 -9.07
CA ALA A 31 -14.64 11.80 -9.16
C ALA A 31 -14.01 12.05 -7.79
N ARG A 32 -14.64 12.86 -6.93
CA ARG A 32 -14.10 13.15 -5.60
C ARG A 32 -14.29 11.98 -4.65
N LYS A 33 -15.47 11.33 -4.68
CA LYS A 33 -15.75 10.12 -3.90
C LYS A 33 -14.79 8.98 -4.24
N SER A 34 -14.41 8.82 -5.52
CA SER A 34 -13.53 7.72 -5.92
C SER A 34 -12.19 7.75 -5.20
N VAL A 35 -11.61 8.93 -4.96
CA VAL A 35 -10.35 9.13 -4.21
C VAL A 35 -10.43 8.57 -2.78
N PHE A 36 -11.59 8.71 -2.12
CA PHE A 36 -11.79 8.20 -0.75
C PHE A 36 -12.12 6.71 -0.71
N THR A 37 -12.70 6.19 -1.79
CA THR A 37 -13.01 4.76 -1.91
C THR A 37 -11.86 3.94 -2.49
N GLU A 38 -10.82 4.62 -3.00
CA GLU A 38 -9.66 4.01 -3.62
C GLU A 38 -8.97 3.06 -2.64
N LYS A 39 -8.59 1.89 -3.17
CA LYS A 39 -7.95 0.81 -2.44
C LYS A 39 -6.58 0.59 -3.05
N ILE A 40 -5.55 1.12 -2.41
CA ILE A 40 -4.18 1.12 -2.92
C ILE A 40 -3.49 -0.13 -2.39
N HIS A 41 -2.97 -0.98 -3.26
CA HIS A 41 -2.33 -2.23 -2.86
C HIS A 41 -0.95 -1.94 -2.27
N LEU A 42 -0.73 -2.29 -0.99
CA LEU A 42 0.58 -2.11 -0.34
C LEU A 42 1.53 -3.25 -0.66
N GLY A 43 0.97 -4.44 -0.86
CA GLY A 43 1.73 -5.65 -1.11
C GLY A 43 1.18 -6.86 -0.37
N ARG A 44 1.99 -7.91 -0.31
CA ARG A 44 1.57 -9.23 0.17
C ARG A 44 2.59 -9.86 1.11
N ALA A 45 2.08 -10.41 2.21
CA ALA A 45 2.81 -11.37 3.03
C ALA A 45 2.62 -12.80 2.49
N CYS A 46 3.74 -13.46 2.19
CA CYS A 46 3.83 -14.82 1.69
C CYS A 46 4.72 -15.67 2.61
N LYS A 47 4.27 -16.87 2.98
CA LYS A 47 5.05 -17.75 3.86
C LYS A 47 6.41 -18.07 3.25
N GLY A 48 7.48 -17.84 4.01
CA GLY A 48 8.86 -18.10 3.59
C GLY A 48 9.48 -17.05 2.67
N TRP A 49 8.79 -15.93 2.43
CA TRP A 49 9.26 -14.78 1.66
C TRP A 49 9.28 -13.54 2.52
N ARG A 50 10.14 -12.57 2.18
CA ARG A 50 10.00 -11.19 2.65
C ARG A 50 8.67 -10.62 2.20
N PHE A 51 8.17 -9.62 2.92
CA PHE A 51 7.02 -8.85 2.47
C PHE A 51 7.29 -8.30 1.07
N LEU A 52 6.36 -8.58 0.16
CA LEU A 52 6.46 -8.17 -1.24
C LEU A 52 5.70 -6.87 -1.39
N PHE A 53 6.41 -5.74 -1.37
CA PHE A 53 5.79 -4.44 -1.54
C PHE A 53 5.35 -4.25 -2.99
N ASN A 54 4.17 -3.65 -3.16
CA ASN A 54 3.75 -3.16 -4.46
C ASN A 54 4.40 -1.79 -4.67
N HIS A 55 4.89 -1.53 -5.87
CA HIS A 55 5.51 -0.26 -6.20
C HIS A 55 4.47 0.85 -6.55
N ASN A 56 3.26 0.45 -6.96
CA ASN A 56 2.19 1.34 -7.41
C ASN A 56 2.67 2.40 -8.42
N ASN A 57 3.58 2.01 -9.33
CA ASN A 57 4.15 2.88 -10.37
C ASN A 57 4.71 4.24 -9.88
N TRP A 58 5.12 4.35 -8.61
CA TRP A 58 5.55 5.62 -7.99
C TRP A 58 4.45 6.69 -7.91
N GLU A 59 3.17 6.33 -8.02
CA GLU A 59 2.07 7.30 -8.04
C GLU A 59 1.83 7.98 -6.67
N TYR A 60 2.18 7.31 -5.57
CA TYR A 60 1.84 7.75 -4.22
C TYR A 60 3.03 8.07 -3.31
N TYR A 61 4.19 7.51 -3.61
CA TYR A 61 5.44 7.67 -2.86
C TYR A 61 6.62 7.47 -3.81
N HIS A 62 7.75 8.12 -3.53
CA HIS A 62 8.94 8.14 -4.39
C HIS A 62 10.18 7.53 -3.74
N SER A 63 10.09 7.19 -2.45
CA SER A 63 11.15 6.58 -1.67
C SER A 63 10.55 5.76 -0.53
N ALA A 64 11.41 5.05 0.21
CA ALA A 64 10.98 4.30 1.38
C ALA A 64 10.53 5.18 2.53
N ASP A 65 11.25 6.27 2.80
CA ASP A 65 10.88 7.22 3.85
C ASP A 65 9.55 7.90 3.50
N ASP A 66 9.37 8.27 2.22
CA ASP A 66 8.10 8.81 1.73
C ASP A 66 6.97 7.80 1.87
N PHE A 67 7.22 6.51 1.59
CA PHE A 67 6.22 5.46 1.76
C PHE A 67 5.73 5.38 3.21
N TRP A 68 6.64 5.36 4.19
CA TRP A 68 6.26 5.25 5.60
C TRP A 68 5.53 6.49 6.09
N ALA A 69 5.98 7.69 5.71
CA ALA A 69 5.30 8.94 6.02
C ALA A 69 3.92 9.02 5.39
N TRP A 70 3.81 8.64 4.11
CA TRP A 70 2.54 8.56 3.40
C TRP A 70 1.58 7.57 4.07
N LEU A 71 2.06 6.40 4.45
CA LEU A 71 1.25 5.33 5.06
C LEU A 71 0.68 5.71 6.43
N GLN A 72 1.37 6.55 7.22
CA GLN A 72 0.86 7.05 8.50
C GLN A 72 -0.44 7.85 8.37
N SER A 73 -0.69 8.45 7.20
CA SER A 73 -1.93 9.17 6.90
C SER A 73 -3.08 8.26 6.42
N LYS A 74 -2.86 6.95 6.33
CA LYS A 74 -3.79 5.99 5.72
C LYS A 74 -4.36 5.02 6.74
N ARG A 75 -5.54 4.50 6.43
CA ARG A 75 -6.05 3.30 7.09
C ARG A 75 -5.51 2.08 6.38
N ILE A 76 -4.85 1.18 7.12
CA ILE A 76 -4.38 -0.10 6.59
C ILE A 76 -5.46 -1.14 6.79
N VAL A 77 -5.73 -1.93 5.76
CA VAL A 77 -6.65 -3.07 5.80
C VAL A 77 -6.04 -4.31 5.14
N ASP A 78 -6.45 -5.49 5.58
CA ASP A 78 -6.11 -6.74 4.90
C ASP A 78 -7.07 -7.05 3.73
N GLU A 79 -6.86 -8.19 3.07
CA GLU A 79 -7.68 -8.63 1.93
C GLU A 79 -9.15 -8.91 2.28
N HIS A 80 -9.47 -9.02 3.57
CA HIS A 80 -10.81 -9.21 4.10
C HIS A 80 -11.39 -7.91 4.70
N GLU A 81 -10.81 -6.74 4.37
CA GLU A 81 -11.23 -5.42 4.86
C GLU A 81 -11.13 -5.25 6.39
N ARG A 82 -10.39 -6.12 7.06
CA ARG A 82 -10.14 -5.98 8.50
C ARG A 82 -9.08 -4.92 8.71
N SER A 83 -9.32 -4.02 9.66
CA SER A 83 -8.36 -2.97 10.00
C SER A 83 -7.10 -3.61 10.58
N VAL A 84 -5.94 -3.17 10.09
CA VAL A 84 -4.64 -3.54 10.62
C VAL A 84 -4.01 -2.25 11.17
N ASP A 85 -3.60 -2.26 12.42
CA ASP A 85 -2.91 -1.09 12.98
C ASP A 85 -1.55 -0.88 12.31
N TYR A 86 -1.07 0.37 12.24
CA TYR A 86 0.23 0.68 11.64
C TYR A 86 1.37 -0.12 12.28
N VAL A 87 1.39 -0.24 13.60
CA VAL A 87 2.42 -0.99 14.33
C VAL A 87 2.27 -2.49 14.09
N GLU A 88 1.04 -3.00 13.96
CA GLU A 88 0.80 -4.39 13.60
C GLU A 88 1.28 -4.71 12.18
N PHE A 89 1.01 -3.82 11.22
CA PHE A 89 1.52 -3.94 9.86
C PHE A 89 3.05 -3.96 9.84
N LEU A 90 3.71 -3.06 10.58
CA LEU A 90 5.16 -3.07 10.74
C LEU A 90 5.68 -4.38 11.32
N LYS A 91 5.03 -4.93 12.35
CA LYS A 91 5.39 -6.23 12.92
C LYS A 91 5.31 -7.35 11.88
N ILE A 92 4.30 -7.32 11.02
CA ILE A 92 4.16 -8.29 9.91
C ILE A 92 5.34 -8.17 8.94
N VAL A 93 5.66 -6.95 8.50
CA VAL A 93 6.80 -6.68 7.61
C VAL A 93 8.10 -7.20 8.25
N LEU A 94 8.37 -6.81 9.49
CA LEU A 94 9.57 -7.19 10.25
C LEU A 94 9.67 -8.70 10.48
N ALA A 95 8.56 -9.37 10.79
CA ALA A 95 8.54 -10.82 11.00
C ALA A 95 8.93 -11.62 9.74
N THR A 96 8.84 -11.00 8.56
CA THR A 96 9.20 -11.63 7.28
C THR A 96 10.58 -11.26 6.77
N LYS A 97 11.33 -10.37 7.44
CA LYS A 97 12.58 -9.77 6.94
C LYS A 97 13.66 -10.80 6.55
N ASP A 98 13.70 -11.95 7.22
CA ASP A 98 14.69 -13.01 6.98
C ASP A 98 14.20 -14.06 5.96
N GLY A 99 13.04 -13.82 5.33
CA GLY A 99 12.51 -14.65 4.26
C GLY A 99 13.28 -14.52 2.94
N LYS A 100 12.89 -15.32 1.95
CA LYS A 100 13.43 -15.23 0.59
C LYS A 100 13.05 -13.90 -0.06
N ASN A 101 13.95 -13.36 -0.88
CA ASN A 101 13.71 -12.20 -1.75
C ASN A 101 13.81 -12.62 -3.23
N ALA A 102 13.58 -11.68 -4.14
CA ALA A 102 13.70 -11.96 -5.58
C ALA A 102 15.11 -12.43 -5.98
N TRP A 103 16.16 -11.94 -5.32
CA TRP A 103 17.54 -12.36 -5.59
C TRP A 103 17.78 -13.84 -5.29
N HIS A 104 17.34 -14.34 -4.14
CA HIS A 104 17.41 -15.78 -3.80
C HIS A 104 16.67 -16.64 -4.84
N TYR A 105 15.55 -16.14 -5.36
CA TYR A 105 14.80 -16.84 -6.40
C TYR A 105 15.52 -16.82 -7.76
N LYS A 106 16.09 -15.67 -8.14
CA LYS A 106 16.90 -15.50 -9.37
C LYS A 106 18.06 -16.48 -9.42
N GLN A 107 18.78 -16.63 -8.31
CA GLN A 107 19.90 -17.58 -8.23
C GLN A 107 19.45 -19.03 -8.39
N LYS A 108 18.29 -19.38 -7.82
CA LYS A 108 17.80 -20.76 -7.80
C LYS A 108 17.08 -21.18 -9.09
N TYR A 109 16.42 -20.24 -9.77
CA TYR A 109 15.63 -20.48 -10.97
C TYR A 109 15.87 -19.39 -12.04
N PRO A 110 17.10 -19.22 -12.54
CA PRO A 110 17.46 -18.13 -13.45
C PRO A 110 16.65 -18.13 -14.76
N GLN A 111 16.24 -19.31 -15.23
CA GLN A 111 15.45 -19.51 -16.45
C GLN A 111 13.95 -19.17 -16.30
N LEU A 112 13.47 -19.01 -15.06
CA LEU A 112 12.08 -18.65 -14.75
C LEU A 112 11.97 -17.24 -14.19
N TYR A 113 13.05 -16.45 -14.22
CA TYR A 113 13.09 -15.11 -13.65
C TYR A 113 12.34 -14.13 -14.55
N ILE A 114 11.03 -14.01 -14.33
CA ILE A 114 10.15 -13.03 -14.96
C ILE A 114 9.68 -12.09 -13.84
N TYR A 115 10.53 -11.19 -13.37
CA TYR A 115 10.03 -10.03 -12.62
C TYR A 115 9.72 -8.94 -13.64
N LYS A 116 8.43 -8.67 -13.83
CA LYS A 116 7.96 -7.35 -14.26
C LYS A 116 8.16 -6.39 -13.09
N ASP A 117 8.51 -5.15 -13.40
CA ASP A 117 9.06 -4.10 -12.53
C ASP A 117 8.19 -3.60 -11.35
N ASP A 118 7.18 -4.37 -10.91
CA ASP A 118 6.12 -3.87 -10.02
C ASP A 118 6.33 -4.22 -8.53
N ALA A 119 7.37 -5.00 -8.20
CA ALA A 119 7.68 -5.41 -6.83
C ALA A 119 9.04 -4.87 -6.39
N PHE A 120 9.03 -3.95 -5.44
CA PHE A 120 10.23 -3.40 -4.84
C PHE A 120 10.50 -4.07 -3.49
N PHE A 121 11.77 -4.22 -3.14
CA PHE A 121 12.19 -4.68 -1.82
C PHE A 121 12.90 -3.51 -1.15
N PHE A 122 12.40 -3.10 0.02
CA PHE A 122 13.11 -2.20 0.92
C PHE A 122 14.33 -2.93 1.52
N GLU A 123 15.34 -3.23 0.70
CA GLU A 123 16.57 -3.86 1.20
C GLU A 123 17.43 -2.89 2.02
N ASP A 124 17.09 -1.60 2.02
CA ASP A 124 17.89 -0.52 2.63
C ASP A 124 17.17 0.29 3.73
N VAL A 125 15.94 -0.08 4.14
CA VAL A 125 15.27 0.61 5.26
C VAL A 125 15.80 0.03 6.57
N VAL A 126 16.77 0.71 7.15
CA VAL A 126 17.19 0.50 8.54
C VAL A 126 16.03 0.95 9.43
N PHE A 127 15.33 -0.01 10.03
CA PHE A 127 14.40 0.28 11.12
C PHE A 127 15.23 0.67 12.35
N PHE A 128 15.23 1.96 12.70
CA PHE A 128 15.90 2.50 13.90
C PHE A 128 15.14 2.16 15.19
#